data_AF-A0A4Q3TGF6-F1
#
_entry.id   AF-A0A4Q3TGF6-F1
#
_cell.length_a   1.000
_cell.length_b   1.000
_cell.length_c   1.000
_cell.angle_alpha   90.00
_cell.angle_beta   90.00
_cell.angle_gamma   90.00
#
_symmetry.space_group_name_H-M   'P 1'
#
loop_
_entity.id
_entity.type
_entity.pdbx_description
1 polymer ?
#
loop_
_entity_poly.entity_id
_entity_poly.type
_entity_poly.pdbx_seq_one_letter_code
_entity_poly.pdbx_strand_id
1 'polypeptide(L)'
;KSTTSRQSILTWNAMLFEGGHDIYGGSYQFTARDGDRSWGVVLSDGISSSDSNGVGRSIRTNAAGQVIRDERYENDGWGGGNSIRGNYSGPLFGGKVESTARYGINDYENWSELTSATSLRRNDYAETGDSGEVGLTWTRPINPRWQFETRFIHEFSSFDTVSNSNETLNGTVDPEQQFKSDGDSSETILRALVRNERSPALTFEAGGEVAYNMLDVQQGFTIGGTVVDLPSASVKVEETRGEAFGKATWRINPKLTLEGGMRLEASTIKQSGDANQEKSFFFAKPRLLATWTPMANNQLRFRFERELGQLDFGDFAASADLDENNVFGGNVDLEPEQRWISELTYERRFWGEGVVAIGYRHDRIIDVIDRLPLPGGLSAVGNIGDGTLDQLSLNVTVPLDKVGISGARFTFKNDWNKTSVTDPTTGE
;
A
#
# COMPACT_ATOMS: atom_id res chain seq x y z
N LYS A 1 -15.96 30.39 26.98
CA LYS A 1 -17.30 29.94 26.54
C LYS A 1 -17.10 28.54 25.93
N SER A 2 -17.49 27.48 26.64
CA SER A 2 -17.50 26.13 26.05
C SER A 2 -18.59 26.13 24.99
N THR A 3 -18.22 26.04 23.72
CA THR A 3 -19.19 25.82 22.64
C THR A 3 -19.45 24.33 22.55
N THR A 4 -20.56 23.90 23.15
CA THR A 4 -21.11 22.57 22.90
C THR A 4 -21.72 22.57 21.50
N SER A 5 -21.35 21.61 20.65
CA SER A 5 -21.92 21.44 19.32
C SER A 5 -22.26 19.99 19.05
N ARG A 6 -23.33 19.77 18.30
CA ARG A 6 -23.74 18.46 17.79
C ARG A 6 -24.08 18.60 16.32
N GLN A 7 -23.66 17.65 15.52
CA GLN A 7 -23.94 17.61 14.09
C GLN A 7 -24.32 16.20 13.69
N SER A 8 -25.37 16.10 12.89
CA SER A 8 -25.80 14.87 12.21
C SER A 8 -25.76 15.13 10.72
N ILE A 9 -25.19 14.20 9.96
CA ILE A 9 -25.16 14.23 8.49
C ILE A 9 -25.73 12.90 8.02
N LEU A 10 -26.71 12.95 7.14
CA LEU A 10 -27.20 11.79 6.40
C LEU A 10 -26.78 11.99 4.94
N THR A 11 -26.09 10.99 4.40
CA THR A 11 -25.69 10.95 2.99
C THR A 11 -26.34 9.74 2.35
N TRP A 12 -26.85 9.91 1.14
CA TRP A 12 -27.34 8.83 0.29
C TRP A 12 -26.69 8.98 -1.07
N ASN A 13 -26.29 7.86 -1.66
CA ASN A 13 -25.63 7.81 -2.95
C ASN A 13 -26.11 6.60 -3.75
N ALA A 14 -26.09 6.75 -5.07
CA ALA A 14 -26.41 5.68 -6.00
C ALA A 14 -25.47 5.77 -7.20
N MET A 15 -25.10 4.62 -7.76
CA MET A 15 -24.51 4.52 -9.09
C MET A 15 -25.51 3.77 -9.96
N LEU A 16 -25.88 4.39 -11.07
CA LEU A 16 -26.88 3.88 -11.99
C LEU A 16 -26.20 3.54 -13.31
N PHE A 17 -26.41 2.34 -13.81
CA PHE A 17 -25.73 1.82 -14.98
C PHE A 17 -26.71 1.56 -16.12
N GLU A 18 -26.24 1.79 -17.36
CA GLU A 18 -26.98 1.42 -18.57
C GLU A 18 -26.67 -0.06 -18.89
N GLY A 19 -27.24 -0.96 -18.09
CA GLY A 19 -26.91 -2.39 -18.05
C GLY A 19 -26.12 -2.77 -16.80
N GLY A 20 -26.17 -4.04 -16.37
CA GLY A 20 -25.57 -4.48 -15.10
C GLY A 20 -26.37 -4.09 -13.85
N HIS A 21 -25.71 -3.97 -12.70
CA HIS A 21 -26.35 -3.71 -11.40
C HIS A 21 -26.28 -2.26 -10.95
N ASP A 22 -27.44 -1.62 -10.74
CA ASP A 22 -27.54 -0.37 -9.98
C ASP A 22 -27.22 -0.63 -8.50
N ILE A 23 -26.37 0.21 -7.91
CA ILE A 23 -25.94 0.08 -6.52
C ILE A 23 -26.31 1.34 -5.73
N TYR A 24 -26.74 1.11 -4.49
CA TYR A 24 -27.24 2.15 -3.59
C TYR A 24 -26.54 2.03 -2.26
N GLY A 25 -26.21 3.17 -1.66
CA GLY A 25 -25.58 3.20 -0.35
C GLY A 25 -25.85 4.50 0.36
N GLY A 26 -25.28 4.61 1.54
CA GLY A 26 -25.40 5.81 2.32
C GLY A 26 -24.61 5.74 3.60
N SER A 27 -24.63 6.85 4.32
CA SER A 27 -24.00 6.91 5.63
C SER A 27 -24.77 7.84 6.55
N TYR A 28 -24.74 7.50 7.83
CA TYR A 28 -25.15 8.38 8.91
C TYR A 28 -23.93 8.70 9.76
N GLN A 29 -23.60 9.98 9.87
CA GLN A 29 -22.53 10.49 10.72
C GLN A 29 -23.10 11.35 11.82
N PHE A 30 -22.76 11.01 13.06
CA PHE A 30 -23.00 11.83 14.23
C PHE A 30 -21.66 12.31 14.81
N THR A 31 -21.57 13.59 15.16
CA THR A 31 -20.46 14.15 15.93
C THR A 31 -20.96 15.04 17.05
N ALA A 32 -20.30 14.96 18.20
CA ALA A 32 -20.52 15.83 19.34
C ALA A 32 -19.20 16.38 19.85
N ARG A 33 -19.19 17.65 20.23
CA ARG A 33 -18.07 18.31 20.88
C ARG A 33 -18.56 19.08 22.10
N ASP A 34 -17.86 18.93 23.21
CA ASP A 34 -18.06 19.71 24.43
C ASP A 34 -16.70 20.07 25.03
N GLY A 35 -16.31 21.33 24.86
CA GLY A 35 -14.97 21.81 25.20
C GLY A 35 -13.86 21.02 24.48
N ASP A 36 -13.02 20.36 25.28
CA ASP A 36 -11.87 19.57 24.83
C ASP A 36 -12.24 18.11 24.49
N ARG A 37 -13.50 17.72 24.71
CA ARG A 37 -14.01 16.39 24.39
C ARG A 37 -14.76 16.41 23.08
N SER A 38 -14.47 15.47 22.20
CA SER A 38 -15.27 15.21 21.00
C SER A 38 -15.41 13.72 20.76
N TRP A 39 -16.56 13.30 20.26
CA TRP A 39 -16.77 11.93 19.84
C TRP A 39 -17.70 11.87 18.65
N GLY A 40 -17.65 10.78 17.91
CA GLY A 40 -18.51 10.55 16.77
C GLY A 40 -18.74 9.09 16.51
N VAL A 41 -19.81 8.83 15.75
CA VAL A 41 -20.15 7.52 15.22
C VAL A 41 -20.54 7.69 13.76
N VAL A 42 -20.02 6.82 12.90
CA VAL A 42 -20.43 6.70 11.51
C VAL A 42 -20.98 5.30 11.30
N LEU A 43 -22.20 5.21 10.77
CA LEU A 43 -22.78 4.00 10.22
C LEU A 43 -22.70 4.14 8.70
N SER A 44 -22.12 3.17 8.01
CA SER A 44 -21.97 3.19 6.56
C SER A 44 -22.56 1.95 5.93
N ASP A 45 -23.28 2.15 4.84
CA ASP A 45 -23.69 1.17 3.85
C ASP A 45 -22.98 1.56 2.55
N GLY A 46 -21.80 0.96 2.36
CA GLY A 46 -20.89 1.24 1.26
C GLY A 46 -21.29 0.50 0.00
N ILE A 47 -20.92 1.06 -1.14
CA ILE A 47 -21.09 0.44 -2.45
C ILE A 47 -19.72 0.26 -3.11
N SER A 48 -19.59 -0.82 -3.88
CA SER A 48 -18.42 -1.11 -4.70
C SER A 48 -18.88 -1.48 -6.10
N SER A 49 -18.18 -0.98 -7.12
CA SER A 49 -18.35 -1.40 -8.52
C SER A 49 -17.05 -1.16 -9.27
N SER A 50 -16.89 -1.79 -10.43
CA SER A 50 -15.80 -1.49 -11.34
C SER A 50 -16.18 -0.33 -12.26
N ASP A 51 -15.28 0.64 -12.43
CA ASP A 51 -15.43 1.72 -13.42
C ASP A 51 -15.31 1.23 -14.86
N SER A 52 -14.94 -0.04 -15.03
CA SER A 52 -14.79 -0.73 -16.30
C SER A 52 -15.98 -1.64 -16.64
N ASN A 53 -17.08 -1.60 -15.88
CA ASN A 53 -18.31 -2.32 -16.20
C ASN A 53 -18.89 -1.86 -17.55
N GLY A 54 -19.30 -2.82 -18.37
CA GLY A 54 -20.03 -2.55 -19.59
C GLY A 54 -19.81 -3.57 -20.69
N VAL A 55 -20.06 -3.11 -21.92
CA VAL A 55 -19.98 -3.92 -23.13
C VAL A 55 -18.85 -3.42 -24.02
N GLY A 56 -18.18 -4.37 -24.69
CA GLY A 56 -17.08 -4.08 -25.57
C GLY A 56 -16.92 -5.13 -26.66
N ARG A 57 -15.77 -5.07 -27.32
CA ARG A 57 -15.36 -6.03 -28.34
C ARG A 57 -13.86 -6.27 -28.23
N SER A 58 -13.47 -7.54 -28.19
CA SER A 58 -12.08 -7.95 -28.20
C SER A 58 -11.71 -8.47 -29.59
N ILE A 59 -10.70 -7.86 -30.22
CA ILE A 59 -10.20 -8.28 -31.53
C ILE A 59 -8.74 -8.66 -31.37
N ARG A 60 -8.42 -9.92 -31.63
CA ARG A 60 -7.04 -10.40 -31.66
C ARG A 60 -6.59 -10.50 -33.11
N THR A 61 -5.45 -9.91 -33.43
CA THR A 61 -4.82 -10.02 -34.75
C THR A 61 -3.48 -10.75 -34.67
N ASN A 62 -3.07 -11.36 -35.78
CA ASN A 62 -1.71 -11.86 -35.93
C ASN A 62 -0.75 -10.72 -36.35
N ALA A 63 0.55 -11.02 -36.45
CA ALA A 63 1.57 -10.04 -36.85
C ALA A 63 1.35 -9.43 -38.26
N ALA A 64 0.57 -10.10 -39.12
CA ALA A 64 0.19 -9.60 -40.44
C ALA A 64 -1.10 -8.74 -40.41
N GLY A 65 -1.68 -8.51 -39.24
CA GLY A 65 -2.92 -7.75 -39.05
C GLY A 65 -4.20 -8.51 -39.37
N GLN A 66 -4.13 -9.83 -39.64
CA GLN A 66 -5.31 -10.64 -39.88
C GLN A 66 -6.01 -10.95 -38.56
N VAL A 67 -7.33 -10.77 -38.51
CA VAL A 67 -8.16 -11.09 -37.34
C VAL A 67 -8.18 -12.60 -37.14
N ILE A 68 -7.75 -13.04 -35.96
CA ILE A 68 -7.75 -14.45 -35.54
C ILE A 68 -8.80 -14.73 -34.46
N ARG A 69 -9.26 -13.70 -33.74
CA ARG A 69 -10.42 -13.77 -32.85
C ARG A 69 -11.17 -12.44 -32.86
N ASP A 70 -12.48 -12.55 -32.75
CA ASP A 70 -13.42 -11.45 -32.75
C ASP A 70 -14.56 -11.81 -31.82
N GLU A 71 -14.51 -11.25 -30.62
CA GLU A 71 -15.36 -11.64 -29.49
C GLU A 71 -16.11 -10.42 -28.96
N ARG A 72 -17.40 -10.60 -28.67
CA ARG A 72 -18.17 -9.65 -27.85
C ARG A 72 -17.63 -9.75 -26.43
N TYR A 73 -17.36 -8.62 -25.80
CA TYR A 73 -16.95 -8.52 -24.39
C TYR A 73 -18.12 -7.97 -23.59
N GLU A 74 -18.37 -8.53 -22.41
CA GLU A 74 -19.33 -8.01 -21.43
C GLU A 74 -18.80 -8.32 -20.03
N ASN A 75 -18.94 -7.38 -19.10
CA ASN A 75 -18.60 -7.59 -17.72
C ASN A 75 -19.56 -6.83 -16.81
N ASP A 76 -19.66 -7.31 -15.58
CA ASP A 76 -20.32 -6.59 -14.50
C ASP A 76 -19.62 -6.92 -13.18
N GLY A 77 -19.69 -6.00 -12.23
CA GLY A 77 -19.02 -6.12 -10.95
C GLY A 77 -19.62 -5.18 -9.94
N TRP A 78 -20.10 -5.73 -8.84
CA TRP A 78 -20.82 -5.01 -7.80
C TRP A 78 -20.51 -5.60 -6.43
N GLY A 79 -20.74 -4.81 -5.39
CA GLY A 79 -20.60 -5.24 -4.02
C GLY A 79 -20.88 -4.10 -3.06
N GLY A 80 -20.55 -4.31 -1.81
CA GLY A 80 -20.76 -3.31 -0.80
C GLY A 80 -20.14 -3.66 0.53
N GLY A 81 -20.56 -2.94 1.55
CA GLY A 81 -20.17 -3.29 2.89
C GLY A 81 -20.83 -2.45 3.96
N ASN A 82 -21.22 -3.10 5.05
CA ASN A 82 -21.77 -2.41 6.20
C ASN A 82 -20.70 -2.24 7.26
N SER A 83 -20.57 -1.03 7.80
CA SER A 83 -19.60 -0.79 8.87
C SER A 83 -20.08 0.22 9.91
N ILE A 84 -19.54 0.06 11.11
CA ILE A 84 -19.64 1.03 12.20
C ILE A 84 -18.23 1.53 12.51
N ARG A 85 -18.08 2.86 12.61
CA ARG A 85 -16.84 3.50 13.07
C ARG A 85 -17.17 4.43 14.24
N GLY A 86 -16.48 4.27 15.36
CA GLY A 86 -16.51 5.17 16.50
C GLY A 86 -15.20 5.94 16.63
N ASN A 87 -15.26 7.20 17.02
CA ASN A 87 -14.09 8.00 17.35
C ASN A 87 -14.29 8.80 18.63
N TYR A 88 -13.22 8.99 19.38
CA TYR A 88 -13.21 9.82 20.59
C TYR A 88 -11.88 10.59 20.70
N SER A 89 -11.96 11.84 21.15
CA SER A 89 -10.80 12.66 21.50
C SER A 89 -11.12 13.40 22.79
N GLY A 90 -10.19 13.40 23.75
CA GLY A 90 -10.40 14.12 24.99
C GLY A 90 -9.22 14.06 25.95
N PRO A 91 -9.29 14.80 27.07
CA PRO A 91 -8.28 14.73 28.12
C PRO A 91 -8.34 13.38 28.85
N LEU A 92 -7.18 12.74 29.03
CA LEU A 92 -7.02 11.48 29.77
C LEU A 92 -5.66 11.44 30.48
N PHE A 93 -5.65 11.15 31.78
CA PHE A 93 -4.44 11.02 32.62
C PHE A 93 -3.41 12.16 32.47
N GLY A 94 -3.88 13.41 32.37
CA GLY A 94 -3.03 14.58 32.22
C GLY A 94 -2.44 14.78 30.81
N GLY A 95 -2.86 13.95 29.85
CA GLY A 95 -2.60 14.10 28.43
C GLY A 95 -3.89 14.19 27.63
N LYS A 96 -3.78 14.04 26.30
CA LYS A 96 -4.89 13.93 25.36
C LYS A 96 -4.88 12.53 24.75
N VAL A 97 -6.02 11.86 24.76
CA VAL A 97 -6.24 10.61 24.04
C VAL A 97 -7.04 10.89 22.77
N GLU A 98 -6.70 10.19 21.71
CA GLU A 98 -7.46 10.07 20.47
C GLU A 98 -7.64 8.58 20.20
N SER A 99 -8.88 8.14 19.99
CA SER A 99 -9.20 6.74 19.74
C SER A 99 -10.13 6.60 18.55
N THR A 100 -9.93 5.55 17.79
CA THR A 100 -10.80 5.13 16.68
C THR A 100 -11.03 3.63 16.80
N ALA A 101 -12.25 3.18 16.52
CA ALA A 101 -12.57 1.78 16.35
C ALA A 101 -13.49 1.63 15.14
N ARG A 102 -13.27 0.61 14.32
CA ARG A 102 -14.13 0.24 13.20
C ARG A 102 -14.33 -1.26 13.19
N TYR A 103 -15.52 -1.69 12.79
CA TYR A 103 -15.80 -3.05 12.33
C TYR A 103 -16.71 -2.97 11.12
N GLY A 104 -16.49 -3.83 10.13
CA GLY A 104 -17.37 -3.93 8.98
C GLY A 104 -17.33 -5.31 8.35
N ILE A 105 -18.36 -5.58 7.56
CA ILE A 105 -18.48 -6.74 6.68
C ILE A 105 -18.57 -6.22 5.25
N ASN A 106 -18.06 -6.98 4.29
CA ASN A 106 -18.09 -6.63 2.88
C ASN A 106 -18.28 -7.87 2.01
N ASP A 107 -18.81 -7.62 0.82
CA ASP A 107 -18.97 -8.58 -0.24
C ASP A 107 -18.65 -7.90 -1.58
N TYR A 108 -18.13 -8.68 -2.52
CA TYR A 108 -17.90 -8.23 -3.88
C TYR A 108 -18.02 -9.40 -4.85
N GLU A 109 -18.73 -9.18 -5.95
CA GLU A 109 -18.90 -10.15 -7.02
C GLU A 109 -18.55 -9.47 -8.33
N ASN A 110 -17.87 -10.18 -9.23
CA ASN A 110 -17.74 -9.75 -10.61
C ASN A 110 -17.75 -10.93 -11.58
N TRP A 111 -17.99 -10.62 -12.84
CA TRP A 111 -17.77 -11.56 -13.92
C TRP A 111 -17.36 -10.81 -15.19
N SER A 112 -16.59 -11.49 -16.03
CA SER A 112 -16.28 -11.05 -17.38
C SER A 112 -16.54 -12.19 -18.37
N GLU A 113 -17.00 -11.84 -19.56
CA GLU A 113 -17.35 -12.81 -20.59
C GLU A 113 -16.91 -12.33 -21.98
N LEU A 114 -16.21 -13.19 -22.70
CA LEU A 114 -15.89 -13.04 -24.12
C LEU A 114 -16.56 -14.12 -24.93
N THR A 115 -17.40 -13.74 -25.89
CA THR A 115 -18.18 -14.68 -26.70
C THR A 115 -18.04 -14.45 -28.20
N SER A 116 -17.95 -15.55 -28.95
CA SER A 116 -18.08 -15.60 -30.41
C SER A 116 -18.86 -16.85 -30.82
N ALA A 117 -19.03 -17.09 -32.12
CA ALA A 117 -19.72 -18.29 -32.61
C ALA A 117 -19.02 -19.61 -32.22
N THR A 118 -17.74 -19.57 -31.89
CA THR A 118 -16.93 -20.76 -31.58
C THR A 118 -16.16 -20.65 -30.27
N SER A 119 -16.30 -19.55 -29.53
CA SER A 119 -15.55 -19.35 -28.29
C SER A 119 -16.42 -18.75 -27.19
N LEU A 120 -16.17 -19.18 -25.97
CA LEU A 120 -16.67 -18.62 -24.72
C LEU A 120 -15.48 -18.54 -23.75
N ARG A 121 -15.24 -17.40 -23.13
CA ARG A 121 -14.31 -17.27 -22.01
C ARG A 121 -15.00 -16.49 -20.94
N ARG A 122 -15.38 -17.17 -19.87
CA ARG A 122 -16.10 -16.57 -18.76
C ARG A 122 -15.29 -16.74 -17.49
N ASN A 123 -15.07 -15.65 -16.80
CA ASN A 123 -14.47 -15.64 -15.48
C ASN A 123 -15.47 -15.05 -14.50
N ASP A 124 -15.66 -15.71 -13.38
CA ASP A 124 -16.52 -15.27 -12.28
C ASP A 124 -15.66 -15.19 -11.02
N TYR A 125 -15.85 -14.15 -10.22
CA TYR A 125 -15.17 -13.93 -8.95
C TYR A 125 -16.19 -13.52 -7.90
N ALA A 126 -16.05 -14.06 -6.70
CA ALA A 126 -16.79 -13.60 -5.53
C ALA A 126 -15.87 -13.57 -4.30
N GLU A 127 -16.04 -12.56 -3.47
CA GLU A 127 -15.36 -12.35 -2.21
C GLU A 127 -16.39 -11.98 -1.14
N THR A 128 -16.23 -12.56 0.05
CA THR A 128 -16.89 -12.07 1.27
C THR A 128 -15.84 -11.90 2.36
N GLY A 129 -16.04 -10.95 3.26
CA GLY A 129 -15.09 -10.73 4.34
C GLY A 129 -15.63 -9.88 5.47
N ASP A 130 -14.84 -9.83 6.54
CA ASP A 130 -15.00 -8.89 7.63
C ASP A 130 -13.66 -8.28 8.03
N SER A 131 -13.69 -7.07 8.57
CA SER A 131 -12.49 -6.41 9.06
C SER A 131 -12.76 -5.46 10.21
N GLY A 132 -11.77 -5.31 11.08
CA GLY A 132 -11.81 -4.40 12.19
C GLY A 132 -10.48 -3.67 12.40
N GLU A 133 -10.57 -2.49 13.02
CA GLU A 133 -9.41 -1.67 13.39
C GLU A 133 -9.68 -1.02 14.76
N VAL A 134 -8.69 -1.03 15.64
CA VAL A 134 -8.66 -0.25 16.89
C VAL A 134 -7.37 0.56 16.92
N GLY A 135 -7.50 1.88 16.92
CA GLY A 135 -6.40 2.82 17.04
C GLY A 135 -6.51 3.65 18.30
N LEU A 136 -5.41 3.77 19.06
CA LEU A 136 -5.29 4.62 20.25
C LEU A 136 -4.02 5.46 20.13
N THR A 137 -4.12 6.77 20.32
CA THR A 137 -2.96 7.67 20.48
C THR A 137 -3.12 8.43 21.78
N TRP A 138 -2.09 8.46 22.61
CA TRP A 138 -2.06 9.26 23.83
C TRP A 138 -0.83 10.14 23.86
N THR A 139 -1.04 11.44 23.95
CA THR A 139 0.02 12.47 24.00
C THR A 139 -0.02 13.18 25.34
N ARG A 140 1.15 13.38 25.95
CA ARG A 140 1.27 14.09 27.24
C ARG A 140 2.49 15.00 27.28
N PRO A 141 2.33 16.31 27.50
CA PRO A 141 3.44 17.17 27.89
C PRO A 141 3.88 16.80 29.31
N ILE A 142 5.12 16.36 29.48
CA ILE A 142 5.70 16.07 30.80
C ILE A 142 6.13 17.38 31.46
N ASN A 143 6.76 18.26 30.68
CA ASN A 143 7.12 19.64 31.04
C ASN A 143 7.35 20.44 29.73
N PRO A 144 7.68 21.75 29.77
CA PRO A 144 7.81 22.56 28.55
C PRO A 144 8.82 22.07 27.51
N ARG A 145 9.76 21.20 27.89
CA ARG A 145 10.79 20.65 26.98
C ARG A 145 10.58 19.18 26.64
N TRP A 146 9.68 18.47 27.31
CA TRP A 146 9.53 17.03 27.17
C TRP A 146 8.08 16.67 26.86
N GLN A 147 7.87 15.97 25.76
CA GLN A 147 6.59 15.47 25.32
C GLN A 147 6.68 13.96 25.13
N PHE A 148 5.66 13.24 25.59
CA PHE A 148 5.51 11.81 25.39
C PHE A 148 4.33 11.53 24.47
N GLU A 149 4.49 10.55 23.60
CA GLU A 149 3.43 10.01 22.76
C GLU A 149 3.51 8.48 22.80
N THR A 150 2.36 7.82 22.91
CA THR A 150 2.24 6.39 22.64
C THR A 150 1.09 6.15 21.69
N ARG A 151 1.26 5.18 20.79
CA ARG A 151 0.26 4.77 19.81
C ARG A 151 0.12 3.26 19.84
N PHE A 152 -1.12 2.79 19.84
CA PHE A 152 -1.49 1.40 19.67
C PHE A 152 -2.39 1.30 18.45
N ILE A 153 -2.16 0.30 17.61
CA ILE A 153 -3.01 -0.05 16.47
C ILE A 153 -3.18 -1.56 16.51
N HIS A 154 -4.40 -2.01 16.27
CA HIS A 154 -4.68 -3.40 15.99
C HIS A 154 -5.69 -3.45 14.85
N GLU A 155 -5.38 -4.18 13.79
CA GLU A 155 -6.28 -4.48 12.70
C GLU A 155 -6.34 -5.98 12.46
N PHE A 156 -7.48 -6.42 11.95
CA PHE A 156 -7.71 -7.81 11.56
C PHE A 156 -8.69 -7.85 10.39
N SER A 157 -8.59 -8.91 9.59
CA SER A 157 -9.56 -9.22 8.55
C SER A 157 -9.72 -10.73 8.38
N SER A 158 -10.89 -11.16 7.93
CA SER A 158 -11.14 -12.48 7.37
C SER A 158 -11.67 -12.31 5.94
N PHE A 159 -11.37 -13.27 5.07
CA PHE A 159 -11.91 -13.30 3.72
C PHE A 159 -12.12 -14.73 3.22
N ASP A 160 -13.14 -14.91 2.39
CA ASP A 160 -13.40 -16.10 1.57
C ASP A 160 -13.55 -15.64 0.12
N THR A 161 -12.77 -16.22 -0.77
CA THR A 161 -12.77 -15.90 -2.20
C THR A 161 -12.96 -17.17 -3.03
N VAL A 162 -13.70 -17.03 -4.12
CA VAL A 162 -13.82 -18.04 -5.16
C VAL A 162 -13.68 -17.39 -6.53
N SER A 163 -12.85 -17.98 -7.37
CA SER A 163 -12.72 -17.63 -8.78
C SER A 163 -12.96 -18.86 -9.63
N ASN A 164 -13.76 -18.71 -10.68
CA ASN A 164 -14.04 -19.75 -11.65
C ASN A 164 -13.69 -19.25 -13.05
N SER A 165 -13.12 -20.13 -13.87
CA SER A 165 -12.88 -19.88 -15.29
C SER A 165 -13.45 -21.01 -16.14
N ASN A 166 -14.29 -20.63 -17.10
CA ASN A 166 -14.93 -21.51 -18.06
C ASN A 166 -14.52 -21.08 -19.47
N GLU A 167 -13.76 -21.92 -20.15
CA GLU A 167 -13.21 -21.64 -21.47
C GLU A 167 -13.69 -22.65 -22.53
N THR A 168 -14.04 -22.11 -23.69
CA THR A 168 -14.24 -22.83 -24.93
C THR A 168 -13.54 -22.03 -26.01
N LEU A 169 -12.63 -22.67 -26.75
CA LEU A 169 -11.88 -22.03 -27.81
C LEU A 169 -12.00 -22.84 -29.10
N ASN A 170 -12.39 -22.16 -30.18
CA ASN A 170 -12.53 -22.78 -31.50
C ASN A 170 -13.43 -24.05 -31.49
N GLY A 171 -14.45 -24.07 -30.64
CA GLY A 171 -15.39 -25.17 -30.47
C GLY A 171 -14.92 -26.31 -29.56
N THR A 172 -13.73 -26.20 -28.95
CA THR A 172 -13.22 -27.14 -27.95
C THR A 172 -13.44 -26.57 -26.56
N VAL A 173 -14.13 -27.33 -25.70
CA VAL A 173 -14.37 -26.97 -24.31
C VAL A 173 -13.15 -27.39 -23.48
N ASP A 174 -12.57 -26.44 -22.76
CA ASP A 174 -11.51 -26.71 -21.79
C ASP A 174 -12.14 -27.04 -20.42
N PRO A 175 -11.47 -27.85 -19.58
CA PRO A 175 -11.99 -28.15 -18.26
C PRO A 175 -12.10 -26.88 -17.40
N GLU A 176 -13.20 -26.74 -16.66
CA GLU A 176 -13.40 -25.63 -15.72
C GLU A 176 -12.23 -25.54 -14.73
N GLN A 177 -11.73 -24.32 -14.52
CA GLN A 177 -10.75 -24.04 -13.49
C GLN A 177 -11.43 -23.33 -12.31
N GLN A 178 -11.14 -23.77 -11.08
CA GLN A 178 -11.65 -23.13 -9.88
C GLN A 178 -10.52 -22.93 -8.88
N PHE A 179 -10.37 -21.70 -8.42
CA PHE A 179 -9.48 -21.31 -7.33
C PHE A 179 -10.31 -20.83 -6.13
N LYS A 180 -9.96 -21.30 -4.92
CA LYS A 180 -10.56 -20.87 -3.66
C LYS A 180 -9.47 -20.43 -2.70
N SER A 181 -9.73 -19.37 -1.93
CA SER A 181 -8.85 -18.94 -0.84
C SER A 181 -9.69 -18.43 0.33
N ASP A 182 -9.43 -18.99 1.50
CA ASP A 182 -10.00 -18.59 2.79
C ASP A 182 -8.85 -18.20 3.71
N GLY A 183 -8.96 -17.06 4.40
CA GLY A 183 -7.86 -16.62 5.25
C GLY A 183 -8.19 -15.53 6.25
N ASP A 184 -7.34 -15.47 7.27
CA ASP A 184 -7.34 -14.49 8.34
C ASP A 184 -6.03 -13.69 8.29
N SER A 185 -6.10 -12.38 8.51
CA SER A 185 -4.94 -11.51 8.67
C SER A 185 -5.05 -10.63 9.91
N SER A 186 -3.92 -10.24 10.49
CA SER A 186 -3.89 -9.24 11.56
C SER A 186 -2.57 -8.49 11.63
N GLU A 187 -2.62 -7.20 11.98
CA GLU A 187 -1.47 -6.38 12.35
C GLU A 187 -1.71 -5.76 13.73
N THR A 188 -0.70 -5.79 14.59
CA THR A 188 -0.72 -5.16 15.90
C THR A 188 0.56 -4.37 16.12
N ILE A 189 0.43 -3.06 16.33
CA ILE A 189 1.56 -2.15 16.55
C ILE A 189 1.42 -1.44 17.90
N LEU A 190 2.49 -1.41 18.67
CA LEU A 190 2.65 -0.54 19.83
C LEU A 190 3.93 0.30 19.68
N ARG A 191 3.77 1.62 19.69
CA ARG A 191 4.87 2.59 19.53
C ARG A 191 4.88 3.57 20.69
N ALA A 192 6.05 3.84 21.25
CA ALA A 192 6.26 4.91 22.22
C ALA A 192 7.38 5.85 21.76
N LEU A 193 7.18 7.16 21.95
CA LEU A 193 8.10 8.21 21.56
C LEU A 193 8.21 9.26 22.66
N VAL A 194 9.44 9.71 22.90
CA VAL A 194 9.75 10.87 23.72
C VAL A 194 10.43 11.91 22.87
N ARG A 195 9.92 13.15 22.91
CA ARG A 195 10.52 14.32 22.28
C ARG A 195 11.10 15.26 23.33
N ASN A 196 12.35 15.68 23.13
CA ASN A 196 13.03 16.70 23.92
C ASN A 196 13.37 17.93 23.07
N GLU A 197 12.75 19.06 23.39
CA GLU A 197 13.13 20.37 22.85
C GLU A 197 14.26 20.96 23.71
N ARG A 198 15.50 20.61 23.38
CA ARG A 198 16.67 21.06 24.12
C ARG A 198 16.86 22.57 24.02
N SER A 199 16.60 23.13 22.84
CA SER A 199 16.60 24.58 22.56
C SER A 199 15.75 24.88 21.31
N PRO A 200 15.46 26.16 20.98
CA PRO A 200 14.80 26.53 19.72
C PRO A 200 15.58 26.17 18.44
N ALA A 201 16.78 25.63 18.56
CA ALA A 201 17.62 25.19 17.45
C ALA A 201 17.93 23.69 17.48
N LEU A 202 17.60 22.96 18.57
CA LEU A 202 18.01 21.57 18.75
C LEU A 202 16.90 20.77 19.43
N THR A 203 16.44 19.74 18.72
CA THR A 203 15.42 18.81 19.20
C THR A 203 15.92 17.38 19.08
N PHE A 204 15.66 16.59 20.10
CA PHE A 204 15.89 15.14 20.11
C PHE A 204 14.56 14.40 20.17
N GLU A 205 14.49 13.25 19.51
CA GLU A 205 13.39 12.31 19.60
C GLU A 205 13.96 10.91 19.74
N ALA A 206 13.40 10.10 20.63
CA ALA A 206 13.81 8.71 20.83
C ALA A 206 12.60 7.87 21.25
N GLY A 207 12.58 6.61 20.82
CA GLY A 207 11.44 5.74 21.06
C GLY A 207 11.69 4.32 20.62
N GLY A 208 10.62 3.53 20.67
CA GLY A 208 10.61 2.18 20.16
C GLY A 208 9.22 1.77 19.67
N GLU A 209 9.20 0.74 18.86
CA GLU A 209 8.02 0.14 18.26
C GLU A 209 8.12 -1.37 18.34
N VAL A 210 7.00 -2.03 18.61
CA VAL A 210 6.85 -3.48 18.46
C VAL A 210 5.65 -3.70 17.56
N ALA A 211 5.83 -4.52 16.52
CA ALA A 211 4.80 -4.91 15.59
C ALA A 211 4.68 -6.44 15.55
N TYR A 212 3.47 -6.93 15.39
CA TYR A 212 3.15 -8.33 15.13
C TYR A 212 2.19 -8.40 13.95
N ASN A 213 2.59 -9.11 12.90
CA ASN A 213 1.82 -9.32 11.69
C ASN A 213 1.56 -10.81 11.50
N MET A 214 0.39 -11.16 10.98
CA MET A 214 0.00 -12.54 10.73
C MET A 214 -0.89 -12.64 9.49
N LEU A 215 -0.65 -13.66 8.69
CA LEU A 215 -1.54 -14.17 7.65
C LEU A 215 -1.66 -15.68 7.84
N ASP A 216 -2.88 -16.21 7.88
CA ASP A 216 -3.20 -17.63 7.88
C ASP A 216 -4.18 -17.88 6.74
N VAL A 217 -3.78 -18.67 5.76
CA VAL A 217 -4.54 -18.84 4.51
C VAL A 217 -4.53 -20.29 4.05
N GLN A 218 -5.68 -20.72 3.54
CA GLN A 218 -5.90 -22.03 2.92
C GLN A 218 -6.44 -21.85 1.51
N GLN A 219 -5.82 -22.53 0.57
CA GLN A 219 -6.06 -22.37 -0.85
C GLN A 219 -6.29 -23.72 -1.53
N GLY A 220 -7.08 -23.71 -2.59
CA GLY A 220 -7.33 -24.88 -3.40
C GLY A 220 -7.50 -24.53 -4.87
N PHE A 221 -6.94 -25.36 -5.74
CA PHE A 221 -7.10 -25.23 -7.18
C PHE A 221 -7.57 -26.55 -7.79
N THR A 222 -8.55 -26.47 -8.69
CA THR A 222 -9.05 -27.64 -9.42
C THR A 222 -9.17 -27.35 -10.90
N ILE A 223 -8.92 -28.38 -11.72
CA ILE A 223 -9.12 -28.36 -13.18
C ILE A 223 -10.04 -29.55 -13.53
N GLY A 224 -11.23 -29.26 -14.08
CA GLY A 224 -12.24 -30.27 -14.38
C GLY A 224 -12.68 -31.06 -13.15
N GLY A 225 -12.66 -30.42 -11.97
CA GLY A 225 -12.94 -31.06 -10.67
C GLY A 225 -11.81 -31.94 -10.12
N THR A 226 -10.66 -32.02 -10.78
CA THR A 226 -9.46 -32.71 -10.27
C THR A 226 -8.57 -31.72 -9.54
N VAL A 227 -8.15 -32.06 -8.32
CA VAL A 227 -7.24 -31.22 -7.51
C VAL A 227 -5.88 -31.11 -8.18
N VAL A 228 -5.35 -29.89 -8.21
CA VAL A 228 -3.98 -29.58 -8.62
C VAL A 228 -3.21 -29.15 -7.37
N ASP A 229 -2.10 -29.83 -7.09
CA ASP A 229 -1.26 -29.51 -5.94
C ASP A 229 -0.59 -28.13 -6.14
N LEU A 230 -0.86 -27.19 -5.23
CA LEU A 230 -0.24 -25.87 -5.21
C LEU A 230 0.95 -25.87 -4.23
N PRO A 231 2.10 -25.27 -4.61
CA PRO A 231 3.14 -24.95 -3.65
C PRO A 231 2.62 -23.94 -2.63
N SER A 232 2.69 -24.28 -1.34
CA SER A 232 2.27 -23.40 -0.25
C SER A 232 0.76 -23.08 -0.29
N ALA A 233 -0.07 -24.13 -0.40
CA ALA A 233 -1.53 -24.03 -0.42
C ALA A 233 -2.13 -23.76 0.97
N SER A 234 -1.48 -24.26 2.03
CA SER A 234 -1.80 -23.93 3.41
C SER A 234 -0.59 -23.25 4.05
N VAL A 235 -0.76 -21.98 4.41
CA VAL A 235 0.33 -21.14 4.89
C VAL A 235 -0.15 -20.29 6.05
N LYS A 236 0.59 -20.37 7.15
CA LYS A 236 0.54 -19.38 8.20
C LYS A 236 1.90 -18.70 8.35
N VAL A 237 1.95 -17.39 8.09
CA VAL A 237 3.14 -16.55 8.23
C VAL A 237 2.92 -15.54 9.35
N GLU A 238 3.88 -15.47 10.26
CA GLU A 238 3.88 -14.59 11.41
C GLU A 238 5.19 -13.79 11.44
N GLU A 239 5.12 -12.46 11.55
CA GLU A 239 6.30 -11.62 11.83
C GLU A 239 6.15 -10.99 13.21
N THR A 240 7.20 -11.09 14.02
CA THR A 240 7.37 -10.21 15.18
C THR A 240 8.55 -9.29 14.92
N ARG A 241 8.31 -7.97 14.94
CA ARG A 241 9.31 -6.94 14.67
C ARG A 241 9.43 -5.99 15.85
N GLY A 242 10.66 -5.73 16.28
CA GLY A 242 10.99 -4.71 17.28
C GLY A 242 11.93 -3.68 16.68
N GLU A 243 11.63 -2.40 16.86
CA GLU A 243 12.48 -1.29 16.44
C GLU A 243 12.79 -0.37 17.62
N ALA A 244 14.07 0.02 17.77
CA ALA A 244 14.49 1.13 18.60
C ALA A 244 15.03 2.25 17.72
N PHE A 245 14.63 3.50 17.99
CA PHE A 245 15.01 4.63 17.16
C PHE A 245 15.38 5.88 17.94
N GLY A 246 16.23 6.69 17.33
CA GLY A 246 16.59 8.03 17.80
C GLY A 246 16.88 8.97 16.64
N LYS A 247 16.49 10.24 16.77
CA LYS A 247 16.84 11.30 15.84
C LYS A 247 17.14 12.62 16.54
N ALA A 248 17.94 13.44 15.89
CA ALA A 248 18.26 14.80 16.31
C ALA A 248 18.10 15.75 15.12
N THR A 249 17.38 16.85 15.31
CA THR A 249 17.26 17.93 14.33
C THR A 249 17.96 19.16 14.90
N TRP A 250 18.95 19.66 14.16
CA TRP A 250 19.81 20.78 14.57
C TRP A 250 19.85 21.88 13.52
N ARG A 251 19.27 23.03 13.84
CA ARG A 251 19.43 24.28 13.11
C ARG A 251 20.74 24.94 13.53
N ILE A 252 21.84 24.56 12.87
CA ILE A 252 23.19 25.08 13.13
C ILE A 252 23.21 26.61 13.03
N ASN A 253 22.59 27.15 11.99
CA ASN A 253 22.41 28.59 11.77
C ASN A 253 21.16 28.84 10.89
N PRO A 254 20.76 30.09 10.62
CA PRO A 254 19.57 30.38 9.81
C PRO A 254 19.57 29.80 8.39
N LYS A 255 20.73 29.40 7.86
CA LYS A 255 20.91 28.85 6.51
C LYS A 255 21.13 27.35 6.49
N LEU A 256 21.42 26.70 7.61
CA LEU A 256 21.80 25.28 7.64
C LEU A 256 21.08 24.54 8.76
N THR A 257 20.34 23.50 8.36
CA THR A 257 19.70 22.54 9.25
C THR A 257 20.19 21.14 8.91
N LEU A 258 20.59 20.39 9.93
CA LEU A 258 20.92 18.98 9.83
C LEU A 258 19.89 18.15 10.61
N GLU A 259 19.57 16.98 10.10
CA GLU A 259 18.86 15.93 10.81
C GLU A 259 19.67 14.64 10.71
N GLY A 260 19.93 14.02 11.85
CA GLY A 260 20.56 12.70 11.90
C GLY A 260 19.68 11.76 12.69
N GLY A 261 19.51 10.54 12.20
CA GLY A 261 18.73 9.49 12.84
C GLY A 261 19.34 8.11 12.66
N MET A 262 18.99 7.22 13.57
CA MET A 262 19.32 5.81 13.51
C MET A 262 18.11 5.02 13.99
N ARG A 263 17.78 3.95 13.26
CA ARG A 263 16.84 2.93 13.71
C ARG A 263 17.54 1.58 13.71
N LEU A 264 17.28 0.78 14.72
CA LEU A 264 17.77 -0.59 14.85
C LEU A 264 16.54 -1.49 14.87
N GLU A 265 16.39 -2.32 13.85
CA GLU A 265 15.26 -3.23 13.70
C GLU A 265 15.75 -4.67 13.88
N ALA A 266 15.01 -5.43 14.66
CA ALA A 266 15.11 -6.89 14.73
C ALA A 266 13.75 -7.48 14.40
N SER A 267 13.69 -8.40 13.44
CA SER A 267 12.46 -9.09 13.06
C SER A 267 12.67 -10.60 13.06
N THR A 268 11.60 -11.34 13.30
CA THR A 268 11.57 -12.80 13.13
C THR A 268 10.30 -13.16 12.40
N ILE A 269 10.47 -13.82 11.26
CA ILE A 269 9.40 -14.34 10.41
C ILE A 269 9.36 -15.84 10.61
N LYS A 270 8.17 -16.35 10.92
CA LYS A 270 7.90 -17.78 11.08
C LYS A 270 6.84 -18.17 10.07
N GLN A 271 7.07 -19.31 9.43
CA GLN A 271 6.11 -19.92 8.54
C GLN A 271 5.78 -21.33 9.02
N SER A 272 4.50 -21.67 8.99
CA SER A 272 3.95 -23.00 9.28
C SER A 272 2.86 -23.37 8.26
N GLY A 273 2.41 -24.63 8.26
CA GLY A 273 1.49 -25.18 7.25
C GLY A 273 2.21 -26.22 6.40
N ASP A 274 2.26 -25.99 5.09
CA ASP A 274 2.95 -26.87 4.13
C ASP A 274 4.48 -26.82 4.26
N ALA A 275 5.02 -25.75 4.84
CA ALA A 275 6.42 -25.57 5.18
C ALA A 275 6.57 -25.21 6.67
N ASN A 276 7.75 -25.43 7.24
CA ASN A 276 8.10 -24.99 8.59
C ASN A 276 9.46 -24.32 8.58
N GLN A 277 9.49 -22.99 8.63
CA GLN A 277 10.70 -22.19 8.55
C GLN A 277 10.65 -21.02 9.54
N GLU A 278 11.81 -20.63 10.05
CA GLU A 278 11.97 -19.45 10.89
C GLU A 278 13.24 -18.71 10.46
N LYS A 279 13.11 -17.41 10.15
CA LYS A 279 14.23 -16.53 9.81
C LYS A 279 14.22 -15.32 10.75
N SER A 280 15.40 -14.97 11.27
CA SER A 280 15.58 -13.77 12.09
C SER A 280 16.53 -12.80 11.42
N PHE A 281 16.17 -11.53 11.42
CA PHE A 281 16.93 -10.47 10.79
C PHE A 281 17.30 -9.36 11.76
N PHE A 282 18.39 -8.66 11.47
CA PHE A 282 18.78 -7.45 12.17
C PHE A 282 19.31 -6.40 11.19
N PHE A 283 18.75 -5.19 11.26
CA PHE A 283 19.06 -4.11 10.36
C PHE A 283 19.33 -2.80 11.10
N ALA A 284 20.46 -2.18 10.78
CA ALA A 284 20.75 -0.80 11.15
C ALA A 284 20.38 0.14 10.00
N LYS A 285 19.48 1.08 10.27
CA LYS A 285 18.90 2.02 9.30
C LYS A 285 19.30 3.47 9.63
N PRO A 286 20.51 3.90 9.24
CA PRO A 286 20.91 5.30 9.40
C PRO A 286 20.10 6.21 8.48
N ARG A 287 19.92 7.46 8.92
CA ARG A 287 19.32 8.54 8.13
C ARG A 287 20.06 9.84 8.38
N LEU A 288 20.40 10.55 7.32
CA LEU A 288 21.00 11.87 7.35
C LEU A 288 20.29 12.77 6.35
N LEU A 289 19.83 13.93 6.81
CA LEU A 289 19.30 14.99 5.97
C LEU A 289 20.06 16.29 6.25
N ALA A 290 20.43 17.01 5.19
CA ALA A 290 21.01 18.34 5.28
C ALA A 290 20.22 19.29 4.39
N THR A 291 19.71 20.38 4.96
CA THR A 291 19.06 21.45 4.21
C THR A 291 19.89 22.72 4.34
N TRP A 292 20.39 23.20 3.21
CA TRP A 292 21.23 24.38 3.13
C TRP A 292 20.63 25.43 2.20
N THR A 293 20.48 26.66 2.70
CA THR A 293 19.99 27.82 1.98
C THR A 293 21.14 28.82 1.82
N PRO A 294 22.08 28.61 0.87
CA PRO A 294 23.28 29.45 0.73
C PRO A 294 22.96 30.93 0.54
N MET A 295 21.91 31.21 -0.24
CA MET A 295 21.40 32.53 -0.58
C MET A 295 19.88 32.50 -0.67
N ALA A 296 19.25 33.69 -0.65
CA ALA A 296 17.80 33.79 -0.73
C ALA A 296 17.26 33.03 -1.95
N ASN A 297 16.14 32.32 -1.77
CA ASN A 297 15.45 31.56 -2.81
C ASN A 297 16.26 30.41 -3.44
N ASN A 298 17.36 29.98 -2.82
CA ASN A 298 18.17 28.85 -3.31
C ASN A 298 18.33 27.86 -2.17
N GLN A 299 17.91 26.62 -2.38
CA GLN A 299 17.99 25.57 -1.38
C GLN A 299 18.65 24.33 -1.99
N LEU A 300 19.60 23.78 -1.25
CA LEU A 300 20.21 22.48 -1.51
C LEU A 300 19.75 21.52 -0.41
N ARG A 301 19.30 20.34 -0.78
CA ARG A 301 18.89 19.27 0.11
C ARG A 301 19.72 18.03 -0.21
N PHE A 302 20.37 17.48 0.79
CA PHE A 302 21.06 16.20 0.69
C PHE A 302 20.37 15.19 1.61
N ARG A 303 20.21 13.97 1.14
CA ARG A 303 19.64 12.83 1.86
C ARG A 303 20.51 11.61 1.67
N PHE A 304 20.80 10.93 2.77
CA PHE A 304 21.42 9.61 2.77
C PHE A 304 20.71 8.74 3.79
N GLU A 305 20.14 7.61 3.36
CA GLU A 305 19.47 6.71 4.29
C GLU A 305 19.49 5.25 3.82
N ARG A 306 19.27 4.35 4.77
CA ARG A 306 18.96 2.95 4.48
C ARG A 306 17.51 2.67 4.81
N GLU A 307 16.76 2.17 3.84
CA GLU A 307 15.37 1.74 3.98
C GLU A 307 15.26 0.22 3.80
N LEU A 308 14.19 -0.35 4.35
CA LEU A 308 13.81 -1.75 4.15
C LEU A 308 12.42 -1.77 3.52
N GLY A 309 12.24 -2.61 2.52
CA GLY A 309 10.94 -2.97 1.97
C GLY A 309 10.15 -3.76 2.99
N GLN A 310 8.84 -3.55 2.99
CA GLN A 310 7.92 -4.42 3.72
C GLN A 310 7.60 -5.61 2.83
N LEU A 311 7.60 -6.80 3.41
CA LEU A 311 7.17 -8.00 2.71
C LEU A 311 5.65 -8.02 2.64
N ASP A 312 5.12 -8.40 1.49
CA ASP A 312 3.72 -8.78 1.37
C ASP A 312 3.58 -10.23 1.83
N PHE A 313 2.68 -10.48 2.79
CA PHE A 313 2.50 -11.83 3.32
C PHE A 313 1.78 -12.73 2.31
N GLY A 314 1.01 -12.14 1.39
CA GLY A 314 0.39 -12.86 0.28
C GLY A 314 1.44 -13.54 -0.62
N ASP A 315 2.64 -12.97 -0.75
CA ASP A 315 3.72 -13.54 -1.58
C ASP A 315 4.30 -14.85 -1.00
N PHE A 316 4.02 -15.17 0.27
CA PHE A 316 4.38 -16.46 0.88
C PHE A 316 3.38 -17.57 0.56
N ALA A 317 2.17 -17.22 0.10
CA ALA A 317 1.08 -18.13 -0.23
C ALA A 317 0.86 -18.23 -1.74
N ALA A 318 0.18 -19.27 -2.21
CA ALA A 318 -0.19 -19.36 -3.62
C ALA A 318 -1.25 -18.29 -3.97
N SER A 319 -1.40 -17.97 -5.25
CA SER A 319 -2.46 -17.07 -5.72
C SER A 319 -2.83 -17.40 -7.17
N ALA A 320 -3.94 -16.85 -7.66
CA ALA A 320 -4.37 -17.05 -9.04
C ALA A 320 -4.94 -15.77 -9.64
N ASP A 321 -4.65 -15.57 -10.93
CA ASP A 321 -5.28 -14.61 -11.82
C ASP A 321 -5.79 -15.40 -13.03
N LEU A 322 -7.03 -15.90 -12.91
CA LEU A 322 -7.62 -16.74 -13.95
C LEU A 322 -8.10 -15.93 -15.16
N ASP A 323 -8.26 -14.61 -15.05
CA ASP A 323 -8.50 -13.74 -16.21
C ASP A 323 -7.32 -13.77 -17.18
N GLU A 324 -6.10 -13.86 -16.65
CA GLU A 324 -4.87 -14.01 -17.42
C GLU A 324 -4.41 -15.48 -17.57
N ASN A 325 -5.18 -16.46 -17.08
CA ASN A 325 -4.81 -17.88 -17.01
C ASN A 325 -3.49 -18.13 -16.25
N ASN A 326 -3.24 -17.36 -15.20
CA ASN A 326 -2.04 -17.45 -14.38
C ASN A 326 -2.35 -18.03 -13.00
N VAL A 327 -1.49 -18.92 -12.53
CA VAL A 327 -1.45 -19.42 -11.15
C VAL A 327 -0.03 -19.26 -10.64
N PHE A 328 0.09 -18.69 -9.44
CA PHE A 328 1.35 -18.38 -8.78
C PHE A 328 1.56 -19.27 -7.57
N GLY A 329 2.79 -19.70 -7.35
CA GLY A 329 3.18 -20.38 -6.11
C GLY A 329 3.56 -19.37 -5.03
N GLY A 330 3.48 -19.78 -3.76
CA GLY A 330 4.05 -19.00 -2.66
C GLY A 330 5.56 -19.20 -2.52
N ASN A 331 6.25 -18.21 -1.94
CA ASN A 331 7.68 -18.29 -1.68
C ASN A 331 8.01 -18.14 -0.19
N VAL A 332 8.49 -19.25 0.39
CA VAL A 332 8.83 -19.33 1.81
C VAL A 332 10.11 -18.58 2.17
N ASP A 333 10.98 -18.36 1.18
CA ASP A 333 12.34 -17.87 1.39
C ASP A 333 12.48 -16.35 1.27
N LEU A 334 11.38 -15.59 1.20
CA LEU A 334 11.39 -14.13 1.07
C LEU A 334 12.17 -13.43 2.18
N GLU A 335 13.00 -12.47 1.76
CA GLU A 335 13.79 -11.61 2.64
C GLU A 335 13.49 -10.14 2.32
N PRO A 336 13.48 -9.23 3.31
CA PRO A 336 13.19 -7.82 3.07
C PRO A 336 14.20 -7.17 2.12
N GLU A 337 13.70 -6.55 1.05
CA GLU A 337 14.52 -5.74 0.14
C GLU A 337 15.17 -4.58 0.91
N GLN A 338 16.43 -4.26 0.62
CA GLN A 338 17.17 -3.22 1.31
C GLN A 338 17.63 -2.15 0.33
N ARG A 339 17.42 -0.87 0.66
CA ARG A 339 17.83 0.25 -0.21
C ARG A 339 18.75 1.20 0.51
N TRP A 340 19.93 1.42 -0.06
CA TRP A 340 20.83 2.51 0.30
C TRP A 340 20.61 3.68 -0.66
N ILE A 341 19.99 4.74 -0.16
CA ILE A 341 19.53 5.87 -0.97
C ILE A 341 20.45 7.05 -0.72
N SER A 342 20.99 7.62 -1.80
CA SER A 342 21.71 8.89 -1.80
C SER A 342 21.00 9.86 -2.74
N GLU A 343 20.62 11.04 -2.25
CA GLU A 343 19.89 12.02 -3.06
C GLU A 343 20.43 13.43 -2.81
N LEU A 344 20.57 14.19 -3.90
CA LEU A 344 20.91 15.59 -3.91
C LEU A 344 19.91 16.36 -4.75
N THR A 345 19.22 17.32 -4.12
CA THR A 345 18.22 18.16 -4.79
C THR A 345 18.54 19.62 -4.61
N TYR A 346 18.61 20.36 -5.72
CA TYR A 346 18.72 21.81 -5.75
C TYR A 346 17.40 22.43 -6.23
N GLU A 347 16.91 23.42 -5.49
CA GLU A 347 15.72 24.19 -5.82
C GLU A 347 16.03 25.68 -5.83
N ARG A 348 15.60 26.36 -6.89
CA ARG A 348 15.65 27.81 -7.02
C ARG A 348 14.26 28.37 -7.24
N ARG A 349 13.86 29.32 -6.40
CA ARG A 349 12.65 30.13 -6.57
C ARG A 349 12.97 31.47 -7.21
N PHE A 350 12.10 31.95 -8.07
CA PHE A 350 12.26 33.23 -8.77
C PHE A 350 10.90 33.80 -9.17
N TRP A 351 10.83 35.12 -9.35
CA TRP A 351 9.63 35.81 -9.85
C TRP A 351 8.33 35.49 -9.08
N GLY A 352 8.42 35.35 -7.75
CA GLY A 352 7.28 35.00 -6.90
C GLY A 352 6.96 33.52 -6.93
N GLU A 353 6.37 33.06 -8.03
CA GLU A 353 5.84 31.68 -8.18
C GLU A 353 6.73 30.76 -9.03
N GLY A 354 7.79 31.29 -9.63
CA GLY A 354 8.71 30.52 -10.47
C GLY A 354 9.58 29.57 -9.64
N VAL A 355 9.75 28.35 -10.12
CA VAL A 355 10.54 27.29 -9.49
C VAL A 355 11.31 26.53 -10.55
N VAL A 356 12.60 26.29 -10.32
CA VAL A 356 13.38 25.27 -11.03
C VAL A 356 13.98 24.37 -9.96
N ALA A 357 13.70 23.07 -10.04
CA ALA A 357 14.27 22.06 -9.16
C ALA A 357 14.89 20.94 -9.99
N ILE A 358 16.11 20.56 -9.63
CA ILE A 358 16.84 19.43 -10.19
C ILE A 358 17.23 18.50 -9.04
N GLY A 359 16.92 17.22 -9.19
CA GLY A 359 17.25 16.18 -8.22
C GLY A 359 18.02 15.06 -8.89
N TYR A 360 19.05 14.55 -8.22
CA TYR A 360 19.70 13.30 -8.57
C TYR A 360 19.59 12.34 -7.40
N ARG A 361 19.15 11.12 -7.67
CA ARG A 361 19.00 10.03 -6.71
C ARG A 361 19.72 8.79 -7.23
N HIS A 362 20.41 8.12 -6.33
CA HIS A 362 21.03 6.82 -6.55
C HIS A 362 20.61 5.86 -5.44
N ASP A 363 20.04 4.72 -5.83
CA ASP A 363 19.73 3.62 -4.93
C ASP A 363 20.62 2.44 -5.27
N ARG A 364 21.29 1.90 -4.25
CA ARG A 364 21.80 0.54 -4.28
C ARG A 364 20.80 -0.36 -3.57
N ILE A 365 20.28 -1.34 -4.29
CA ILE A 365 19.24 -2.25 -3.84
C ILE A 365 19.86 -3.62 -3.62
N ILE A 366 19.56 -4.24 -2.49
CA ILE A 366 20.01 -5.58 -2.11
C ILE A 366 18.74 -6.41 -1.94
N ASP A 367 18.77 -7.65 -2.45
CA ASP A 367 17.65 -8.59 -2.41
C ASP A 367 16.37 -8.04 -3.08
N VAL A 368 16.51 -7.51 -4.30
CA VAL A 368 15.39 -7.01 -5.13
C VAL A 368 14.29 -8.08 -5.18
N ILE A 369 13.05 -7.69 -4.92
CA ILE A 369 11.90 -8.58 -4.99
C ILE A 369 11.24 -8.44 -6.36
N ASP A 370 11.18 -9.53 -7.11
CA ASP A 370 10.51 -9.62 -8.42
C ASP A 370 10.09 -11.08 -8.70
N ARG A 371 9.62 -11.39 -9.90
CA ARG A 371 9.14 -12.72 -10.28
C ARG A 371 10.27 -13.71 -10.54
N LEU A 372 10.20 -14.84 -9.86
CA LEU A 372 11.02 -16.04 -10.07
C LEU A 372 10.23 -17.10 -10.86
N PRO A 373 10.82 -17.71 -11.90
CA PRO A 373 10.22 -18.89 -12.52
C PRO A 373 10.34 -20.10 -11.59
N LEU A 374 9.25 -20.87 -11.48
CA LEU A 374 9.19 -22.11 -10.71
C LEU A 374 9.05 -23.34 -11.64
N PRO A 375 9.39 -24.56 -11.15
CA PRO A 375 9.09 -25.79 -11.88
C PRO A 375 7.59 -25.91 -12.22
N GLY A 376 7.29 -26.62 -13.31
CA GLY A 376 5.89 -26.85 -13.73
C GLY A 376 5.24 -25.68 -14.49
N GLY A 377 6.01 -24.64 -14.84
CA GLY A 377 5.50 -23.47 -15.57
C GLY A 377 4.83 -22.41 -14.68
N LEU A 378 4.94 -22.55 -13.36
CA LEU A 378 4.50 -21.57 -12.38
C LEU A 378 5.54 -20.45 -12.24
N SER A 379 5.15 -19.36 -11.59
CA SER A 379 6.08 -18.34 -11.07
C SER A 379 5.68 -17.94 -9.66
N ALA A 380 6.60 -17.36 -8.90
CA ALA A 380 6.35 -16.80 -7.58
C ALA A 380 7.10 -15.47 -7.43
N VAL A 381 6.69 -14.66 -6.46
CA VAL A 381 7.46 -13.48 -6.06
C VAL A 381 8.65 -13.91 -5.19
N GLY A 382 9.82 -13.31 -5.38
CA GLY A 382 11.03 -13.71 -4.66
C GLY A 382 12.21 -12.75 -4.82
N ASN A 383 13.24 -12.95 -4.00
CA ASN A 383 14.47 -12.17 -4.11
C ASN A 383 15.29 -12.62 -5.34
N ILE A 384 15.55 -11.70 -6.27
CA ILE A 384 16.24 -11.94 -7.55
C ILE A 384 17.71 -11.45 -7.57
N GLY A 385 18.21 -10.94 -6.45
CA GLY A 385 19.59 -10.47 -6.28
C GLY A 385 19.70 -8.94 -6.14
N ASP A 386 20.90 -8.40 -6.36
CA ASP A 386 21.18 -6.97 -6.19
C ASP A 386 20.71 -6.17 -7.42
N GLY A 387 20.39 -4.89 -7.18
CA GLY A 387 20.00 -3.95 -8.22
C GLY A 387 20.47 -2.52 -7.97
N THR A 388 20.30 -1.66 -8.98
CA THR A 388 20.56 -0.22 -8.88
C THR A 388 19.46 0.58 -9.55
N LEU A 389 19.21 1.78 -9.04
CA LEU A 389 18.35 2.79 -9.66
C LEU A 389 19.07 4.14 -9.62
N ASP A 390 19.32 4.72 -10.79
CA ASP A 390 19.71 6.12 -10.95
C ASP A 390 18.53 6.92 -11.50
N GLN A 391 18.18 8.01 -10.82
CA GLN A 391 17.11 8.91 -11.23
C GLN A 391 17.61 10.37 -11.32
N LEU A 392 17.34 11.01 -12.45
CA LEU A 392 17.45 12.46 -12.63
C LEU A 392 16.04 13.04 -12.76
N SER A 393 15.69 13.99 -11.91
CA SER A 393 14.38 14.65 -11.90
C SER A 393 14.51 16.14 -12.20
N LEU A 394 13.69 16.65 -13.12
CA LEU A 394 13.62 18.07 -13.46
C LEU A 394 12.18 18.57 -13.33
N ASN A 395 11.98 19.56 -12.47
CA ASN A 395 10.70 20.24 -12.28
C ASN A 395 10.86 21.74 -12.53
N VAL A 396 10.10 22.28 -13.48
CA VAL A 396 10.14 23.68 -13.87
C VAL A 396 8.74 24.26 -13.85
N THR A 397 8.59 25.38 -13.16
CA THR A 397 7.39 26.21 -13.14
C THR A 397 7.79 27.64 -13.44
N VAL A 398 7.19 28.24 -14.48
CA VAL A 398 7.48 29.61 -14.89
C VAL A 398 6.17 30.40 -14.97
N PRO A 399 5.96 31.42 -14.11
CA PRO A 399 4.88 32.38 -14.31
C PRO A 399 5.15 33.21 -15.56
N LEU A 400 4.13 33.39 -16.40
CA LEU A 400 4.26 34.03 -17.72
C LEU A 400 3.90 35.52 -17.72
N ASP A 401 3.66 36.11 -16.54
CA ASP A 401 3.36 37.54 -16.41
C ASP A 401 4.47 38.42 -17.00
N LYS A 402 5.73 37.99 -16.87
CA LYS A 402 6.89 38.71 -17.42
C LYS A 402 7.04 38.62 -18.94
N VAL A 403 6.32 37.71 -19.58
CA VAL A 403 6.27 37.59 -21.06
C VAL A 403 4.95 38.11 -21.62
N GLY A 404 4.15 38.80 -20.80
CA GLY A 404 2.92 39.49 -21.21
C GLY A 404 1.64 38.65 -21.14
N ILE A 405 1.70 37.43 -20.59
CA ILE A 405 0.52 36.57 -20.45
C ILE A 405 0.11 36.52 -18.98
N SER A 406 -0.73 37.47 -18.57
CA SER A 406 -1.15 37.64 -17.17
C SER A 406 -1.90 36.41 -16.65
N GLY A 407 -1.51 35.92 -15.47
CA GLY A 407 -2.15 34.78 -14.81
C GLY A 407 -1.89 33.41 -15.45
N ALA A 408 -1.07 33.34 -16.50
CA ALA A 408 -0.68 32.08 -17.13
C ALA A 408 0.61 31.53 -16.53
N ARG A 409 0.75 30.20 -16.55
CA ARG A 409 1.91 29.50 -16.01
C ARG A 409 2.31 28.34 -16.92
N PHE A 410 3.61 28.24 -17.18
CA PHE A 410 4.19 27.06 -17.82
C PHE A 410 4.69 26.09 -16.75
N THR A 411 4.41 24.81 -16.92
CA THR A 411 4.92 23.74 -16.05
C THR A 411 5.51 22.61 -16.89
N PHE A 412 6.69 22.14 -16.52
CA PHE A 412 7.36 20.99 -17.10
C PHE A 412 7.87 20.09 -15.99
N LYS A 413 7.66 18.78 -16.14
CA LYS A 413 8.17 17.76 -15.24
C LYS A 413 8.70 16.60 -16.06
N ASN A 414 9.87 16.09 -15.72
CA ASN A 414 10.42 14.89 -16.33
C ASN A 414 11.35 14.15 -15.37
N ASP A 415 11.26 12.82 -15.40
CA ASP A 415 12.12 11.91 -14.67
C ASP A 415 12.79 10.97 -15.66
N TRP A 416 14.12 10.87 -15.57
CA TRP A 416 14.91 9.90 -16.31
C TRP A 416 15.40 8.85 -15.33
N ASN A 417 14.94 7.61 -15.52
CA ASN A 417 15.32 6.47 -14.70
C ASN A 417 16.23 5.53 -15.49
N LYS A 418 17.28 5.04 -14.83
CA LYS A 418 18.08 3.91 -15.29
C LYS A 418 18.12 2.88 -14.17
N THR A 419 17.62 1.69 -14.45
CA THR A 419 17.62 0.56 -13.52
C THR A 419 18.49 -0.56 -14.04
N SER A 420 19.03 -1.35 -13.12
CA SER A 420 19.65 -2.64 -13.41
C SER A 420 19.34 -3.60 -12.28
N VAL A 421 19.17 -4.87 -12.58
CA VAL A 421 19.03 -5.93 -11.58
C VAL A 421 19.76 -7.16 -12.08
N THR A 422 20.20 -7.98 -11.14
CA THR A 422 20.76 -9.31 -11.42
C THR A 422 19.68 -10.17 -12.07
N ASP A 423 20.02 -10.87 -13.16
CA ASP A 423 19.08 -11.79 -13.81
C ASP A 423 18.85 -13.02 -12.93
N PRO A 424 17.59 -13.34 -12.53
CA PRO A 424 17.30 -14.46 -11.64
C PRO A 424 17.57 -15.84 -12.25
N THR A 425 17.70 -15.94 -13.57
CA THR A 425 17.90 -17.20 -14.29
C THR A 425 19.36 -17.43 -14.67
N THR A 426 20.11 -16.38 -14.98
CA THR A 426 21.51 -16.47 -15.40
C THR A 426 22.50 -16.03 -14.32
N GLY A 427 22.07 -15.22 -13.35
CA GLY A 427 22.92 -14.62 -12.32
C GLY A 427 23.83 -13.50 -12.83
N GLU A 428 23.59 -13.00 -14.05
CA GLU A 428 24.36 -11.93 -14.70
C GLU A 428 23.84 -10.52 -14.41
#